data_AF-A0A3D3ZVW3-F1
#
_entry.id   AF-A0A3D3ZVW3-F1
#
_cell.length_a   1.000
_cell.length_b   1.000
_cell.length_c   1.000
_cell.angle_alpha   90.00
_cell.angle_beta   90.00
_cell.angle_gamma   90.00
#
_symmetry.space_group_name_H-M   'P 1'
#
loop_
_entity.id
_entity.type
_entity.pdbx_description
1 polymer ?
#
loop_
_entity_poly.entity_id
_entity_poly.type
_entity_poly.pdbx_seq_one_letter_code
_entity_poly.pdbx_strand_id
1 'polypeptide(L)'
;MPVVALGHTQDDQAETFLMRLARQAGVDGLAGMHVSRLAEGVNWQRPLLHVGRQALRDYLDRRGVAWIDDPSNADITYDRIKARNALTALAPLGIDAATLGAVTSHLGDVLSVLEQQTEISARQFAVSDRGDVCFDSLGFNAQPAEIQRRLLVHAIKWVSSAEYGPRGRALKDVQLAIAQERNVTLHGCHVLVKKAGFRITRELQAVRQMHCAADLIWDRRWHLSGPHGSGQHIAPLGEIGLKSCPHWRSVDLPRVSLLASPAVWHGEALIAAPLAGFANGWAAELVNGADHFFTSILSD
;
A
#
# COMPACT_ATOMS: atom_id res chain seq x y z
N MET A 1 -4.12 5.90 -20.12
CA MET A 1 -4.74 5.07 -19.07
C MET A 1 -6.26 5.18 -19.20
N PRO A 2 -7.02 4.09 -19.05
CA PRO A 2 -8.48 4.14 -19.12
C PRO A 2 -9.08 4.94 -17.95
N VAL A 3 -10.19 5.63 -18.22
CA VAL A 3 -10.94 6.42 -17.24
C VAL A 3 -12.35 5.83 -17.11
N VAL A 4 -12.79 5.61 -15.87
CA VAL A 4 -14.14 5.11 -15.56
C VAL A 4 -14.82 6.11 -14.63
N ALA A 5 -15.93 6.70 -15.06
CA ALA A 5 -16.74 7.60 -14.25
C ALA A 5 -17.86 6.85 -13.54
N LEU A 6 -17.98 7.04 -12.23
CA LEU A 6 -18.98 6.43 -11.37
C LEU A 6 -19.99 7.49 -10.91
N GLY A 7 -21.27 7.11 -10.85
CA GLY A 7 -22.38 7.97 -10.42
C GLY A 7 -22.53 8.11 -8.90
N HIS A 8 -21.43 8.08 -8.13
CA HIS A 8 -21.50 8.24 -6.68
C HIS A 8 -21.86 9.68 -6.29
N THR A 9 -22.76 9.83 -5.33
CA THR A 9 -23.29 11.13 -4.87
C THR A 9 -22.81 11.49 -3.47
N GLN A 10 -23.16 12.69 -3.01
CA GLN A 10 -22.94 13.14 -1.63
C GLN A 10 -23.61 12.20 -0.61
N ASP A 11 -24.80 11.68 -0.90
CA ASP A 11 -25.49 10.70 -0.06
C ASP A 11 -24.67 9.42 0.10
N ASP A 12 -24.07 8.91 -0.99
CA ASP A 12 -23.26 7.69 -0.94
C ASP A 12 -21.98 7.90 -0.10
N GLN A 13 -21.44 9.12 -0.13
CA GLN A 13 -20.33 9.53 0.73
C GLN A 13 -20.72 9.49 2.21
N ALA A 14 -21.88 10.04 2.55
CA ALA A 14 -22.42 10.05 3.90
C ALA A 14 -22.75 8.64 4.42
N GLU A 15 -23.34 7.78 3.58
CA GLU A 15 -23.58 6.36 3.87
C GLU A 15 -22.25 5.65 4.18
N THR A 16 -21.24 5.85 3.32
CA THR A 16 -19.90 5.28 3.49
C THR A 16 -19.23 5.77 4.77
N PHE A 17 -19.38 7.06 5.09
CA PHE A 17 -18.85 7.64 6.32
C PHE A 17 -19.41 6.93 7.56
N LEU A 18 -20.73 6.79 7.66
CA LEU A 18 -21.36 6.11 8.81
C LEU A 18 -20.95 4.63 8.91
N MET A 19 -20.89 3.93 7.78
CA MET A 19 -20.43 2.53 7.76
C MET A 19 -18.98 2.38 8.25
N ARG A 20 -18.09 3.32 7.88
CA ARG A 20 -16.70 3.32 8.32
C ARG A 20 -16.56 3.78 9.78
N LEU A 21 -17.37 4.74 10.21
CA LEU A 21 -17.45 5.17 11.61
C LEU A 21 -17.86 4.02 12.53
N ALA A 22 -18.86 3.23 12.15
CA ALA A 22 -19.29 2.04 12.89
C ALA A 22 -18.19 0.97 13.02
N ARG A 23 -17.23 0.97 12.10
CA ARG A 23 -16.04 0.10 12.10
C ARG A 23 -14.83 0.74 12.79
N GLN A 24 -15.02 1.86 13.50
CA GLN A 24 -13.99 2.59 14.22
C GLN A 24 -12.83 3.02 13.30
N ALA A 25 -13.15 3.39 12.06
CA ALA A 25 -12.14 3.85 11.12
C ALA A 25 -11.44 5.12 11.62
N GLY A 26 -10.13 5.20 11.37
CA GLY A 26 -9.37 6.44 11.56
C GLY A 26 -9.55 7.40 10.39
N VAL A 27 -8.73 8.45 10.35
CA VAL A 27 -8.78 9.50 9.31
C VAL A 27 -8.71 8.92 7.88
N ASP A 28 -7.87 7.92 7.63
CA ASP A 28 -7.73 7.26 6.32
C ASP A 28 -9.07 6.68 5.82
N GLY A 29 -9.90 6.17 6.74
CA GLY A 29 -11.22 5.66 6.39
C GLY A 29 -12.29 6.76 6.41
N LEU A 30 -12.23 7.69 7.35
CA LEU A 30 -13.27 8.72 7.48
C LEU A 30 -13.18 9.85 6.45
N ALA A 31 -12.03 10.01 5.77
CA ALA A 31 -11.89 10.88 4.58
C ALA A 31 -12.72 10.40 3.36
N GLY A 32 -13.43 9.28 3.48
CA GLY A 32 -14.47 8.87 2.53
C GLY A 32 -13.94 8.41 1.17
N MET A 33 -14.72 8.63 0.11
CA MET A 33 -14.29 8.42 -1.28
C MET A 33 -13.62 9.68 -1.82
N HIS A 34 -12.60 9.50 -2.65
CA HIS A 34 -11.96 10.60 -3.39
C HIS A 34 -12.67 10.83 -4.72
N VAL A 35 -12.67 12.09 -5.19
CA VAL A 35 -13.20 12.50 -6.50
C VAL A 35 -12.48 11.77 -7.64
N SER A 36 -11.17 11.55 -7.49
CA SER A 36 -10.33 10.84 -8.44
C SER A 36 -9.47 9.84 -7.68
N ARG A 37 -9.34 8.60 -8.19
CA ARG A 37 -8.44 7.59 -7.63
C ARG A 37 -7.84 6.75 -8.75
N LEU A 38 -6.51 6.67 -8.79
CA LEU A 38 -5.83 5.70 -9.64
C LEU A 38 -5.72 4.37 -8.91
N ALA A 39 -6.33 3.31 -9.43
CA ALA A 39 -6.23 1.97 -8.87
C ALA A 39 -6.28 0.92 -9.98
N GLU A 40 -5.42 -0.10 -9.90
CA GLU A 40 -5.38 -1.21 -10.87
C GLU A 40 -5.17 -0.73 -12.32
N GLY A 41 -4.42 0.36 -12.51
CA GLY A 41 -4.18 0.96 -13.83
C GLY A 41 -5.38 1.72 -14.42
N VAL A 42 -6.48 1.85 -13.67
CA VAL A 42 -7.70 2.58 -14.05
C VAL A 42 -7.83 3.86 -13.23
N ASN A 43 -8.14 4.96 -13.90
CA ASN A 43 -8.48 6.21 -13.24
C ASN A 43 -9.99 6.26 -12.95
N TRP A 44 -10.37 6.05 -11.69
CA TRP A 44 -11.75 6.08 -11.22
C TRP A 44 -12.16 7.49 -10.85
N GLN A 45 -13.16 8.04 -11.56
CA GLN A 45 -13.68 9.39 -11.38
C GLN A 45 -15.08 9.36 -10.74
N ARG A 46 -15.35 10.26 -9.80
CA ARG A 46 -16.66 10.44 -9.13
C ARG A 46 -17.12 11.89 -9.27
N PRO A 47 -17.51 12.34 -10.46
CA PRO A 47 -17.82 13.75 -10.72
C PRO A 47 -19.02 14.27 -9.91
N LEU A 48 -19.92 13.40 -9.48
CA LEU A 48 -21.17 13.77 -8.78
C LEU A 48 -21.04 13.70 -7.25
N LEU A 49 -19.84 13.49 -6.70
CA LEU A 49 -19.64 13.24 -5.27
C LEU A 49 -20.04 14.41 -4.36
N HIS A 50 -20.15 15.62 -4.92
CA HIS A 50 -20.58 16.84 -4.25
C HIS A 50 -22.06 17.17 -4.50
N VAL A 51 -22.78 16.36 -5.27
CA VAL A 51 -24.17 16.58 -5.64
C VAL A 51 -25.06 15.62 -4.86
N GLY A 52 -26.14 16.14 -4.28
CA GLY A 52 -27.14 15.32 -3.58
C GLY A 52 -28.02 14.53 -4.55
N ARG A 53 -28.49 13.35 -4.12
CA ARG A 53 -29.36 12.47 -4.92
C ARG A 53 -30.66 13.16 -5.35
N GLN A 54 -31.27 13.95 -4.45
CA GLN A 54 -32.49 14.69 -4.78
C GLN A 54 -32.25 15.76 -5.86
N ALA A 55 -31.12 16.47 -5.80
CA ALA A 55 -30.78 17.47 -6.82
C ALA A 55 -30.61 16.85 -8.22
N LEU A 56 -30.10 15.61 -8.29
CA LEU A 56 -30.03 14.86 -9.55
C LEU A 56 -31.42 14.47 -10.07
N ARG A 57 -32.30 14.00 -9.19
CA ARG A 57 -33.70 13.68 -9.57
C ARG A 57 -34.44 14.92 -10.06
N ASP A 58 -34.34 16.03 -9.33
CA ASP A 58 -34.94 17.31 -9.73
C ASP A 58 -34.39 17.79 -11.10
N TYR A 59 -33.11 17.54 -11.37
CA TYR A 59 -32.50 17.86 -12.66
C TYR A 59 -33.08 16.97 -13.78
N LEU A 60 -33.20 15.67 -13.55
CA LEU A 60 -33.77 14.72 -14.53
C LEU A 60 -35.24 15.03 -14.81
N ASP A 61 -36.02 15.35 -13.77
CA ASP A 61 -37.43 15.76 -13.90
C ASP A 61 -37.58 17.01 -14.77
N ARG A 62 -36.77 18.05 -14.52
CA ARG A 62 -36.75 19.27 -15.35
C ARG A 62 -36.35 19.00 -16.79
N ARG A 63 -35.59 17.93 -17.04
CA ARG A 63 -35.15 17.53 -18.38
C ARG A 63 -36.10 16.52 -19.04
N GLY A 64 -37.13 16.07 -18.33
CA GLY A 64 -38.06 15.04 -18.80
C GLY A 64 -37.37 13.69 -19.05
N VAL A 65 -36.30 13.38 -18.31
CA VAL A 65 -35.55 12.14 -18.45
C VAL A 65 -35.97 11.18 -17.35
N ALA A 66 -36.56 10.05 -17.73
CA ALA A 66 -36.89 8.99 -16.78
C ALA A 66 -35.63 8.22 -16.35
N TRP A 67 -35.67 7.67 -15.13
CA TRP A 67 -34.66 6.74 -14.61
C TRP A 67 -35.32 5.47 -14.08
N ILE A 68 -34.51 4.44 -13.85
CA ILE A 68 -34.94 3.17 -13.27
C ILE A 68 -34.40 3.13 -11.84
N ASP A 69 -35.27 2.90 -10.86
CA ASP A 69 -34.85 2.60 -9.49
C ASP A 69 -34.51 1.10 -9.38
N ASP A 70 -33.24 0.80 -9.09
CA ASP A 70 -32.78 -0.57 -8.89
C ASP A 70 -33.43 -1.17 -7.62
N PRO A 71 -34.12 -2.32 -7.69
CA PRO A 71 -34.76 -2.98 -6.56
C PRO A 71 -33.83 -3.28 -5.38
N SER A 72 -32.53 -3.48 -5.65
CA SER A 72 -31.52 -3.71 -4.59
C SER A 72 -31.35 -2.52 -3.64
N ASN A 73 -31.79 -1.32 -4.03
CA ASN A 73 -31.77 -0.13 -3.19
C ASN A 73 -32.75 -0.20 -2.00
N ALA A 74 -33.71 -1.12 -2.03
CA ALA A 74 -34.73 -1.31 -0.99
C ALA A 74 -34.44 -2.52 -0.06
N ASP A 75 -33.36 -3.26 -0.30
CA ASP A 75 -33.03 -4.44 0.49
C ASP A 75 -32.35 -4.08 1.84
N ILE A 76 -33.11 -4.24 2.92
CA ILE A 76 -32.74 -3.88 4.31
C ILE A 76 -31.59 -4.71 4.89
N THR A 77 -31.21 -5.80 4.21
CA THR A 77 -30.13 -6.69 4.68
C THR A 77 -28.75 -6.05 4.50
N TYR A 78 -28.64 -4.99 3.70
CA TYR A 78 -27.39 -4.28 3.44
C TYR A 78 -27.12 -3.14 4.42
N ASP A 79 -25.87 -3.01 4.87
CA ASP A 79 -25.37 -1.94 5.75
C ASP A 79 -25.75 -0.52 5.29
N ARG A 80 -25.94 -0.32 3.97
CA ARG A 80 -26.33 0.96 3.37
C ARG A 80 -27.72 1.44 3.78
N ILE A 81 -28.72 0.54 3.90
CA ILE A 81 -30.06 0.98 4.33
C ILE A 81 -30.06 1.39 5.79
N LYS A 82 -29.32 0.66 6.63
CA LYS A 82 -29.10 1.06 8.03
C LYS A 82 -28.46 2.43 8.12
N ALA A 83 -27.46 2.71 7.26
CA ALA A 83 -26.83 4.03 7.18
C ALA A 83 -27.81 5.13 6.74
N ARG A 84 -28.66 4.91 5.73
CA ARG A 84 -29.70 5.87 5.32
C ARG A 84 -30.72 6.16 6.43
N ASN A 85 -31.18 5.11 7.11
CA ASN A 85 -32.11 5.27 8.23
C ASN A 85 -31.46 6.04 9.38
N ALA A 86 -30.18 5.78 9.67
CA ALA A 86 -29.41 6.53 10.64
C ALA A 86 -29.26 8.01 10.22
N LEU A 87 -28.92 8.31 8.97
CA LEU A 87 -28.87 9.70 8.46
C LEU A 87 -30.21 10.41 8.65
N THR A 88 -31.31 9.75 8.34
CA THR A 88 -32.66 10.33 8.50
C THR A 88 -32.95 10.63 9.98
N ALA A 89 -32.60 9.71 10.89
CA ALA A 89 -32.78 9.90 12.32
C ALA A 89 -31.87 10.97 12.92
N LEU A 90 -30.70 11.21 12.32
CA LEU A 90 -29.71 12.18 12.76
C LEU A 90 -29.92 13.59 12.14
N ALA A 91 -30.69 13.71 11.05
CA ALA A 91 -30.98 14.98 10.40
C ALA A 91 -31.57 16.06 11.33
N PRO A 92 -32.46 15.77 12.30
CA PRO A 92 -32.94 16.77 13.27
C PRO A 92 -31.83 17.36 14.16
N LEU A 93 -30.68 16.70 14.27
CA LEU A 93 -29.50 17.21 14.97
C LEU A 93 -28.57 18.01 14.04
N GLY A 94 -28.95 18.23 12.78
CA GLY A 94 -28.10 18.87 11.77
C GLY A 94 -27.04 17.95 11.15
N ILE A 95 -27.12 16.64 11.40
CA ILE A 95 -26.20 15.64 10.85
C ILE A 95 -26.88 14.99 9.64
N ASP A 96 -26.66 15.58 8.47
CA ASP A 96 -27.17 15.11 7.18
C ASP A 96 -26.04 14.82 6.19
N ALA A 97 -26.40 14.48 4.94
CA ALA A 97 -25.42 14.16 3.91
C ALA A 97 -24.50 15.36 3.57
N ALA A 98 -25.00 16.59 3.65
CA ALA A 98 -24.19 17.78 3.37
C ALA A 98 -23.18 18.02 4.49
N THR A 99 -23.61 17.95 5.74
CA THR A 99 -22.73 18.07 6.92
C THR A 99 -21.66 16.98 6.92
N LEU A 100 -22.02 15.71 6.70
CA LEU A 100 -21.02 14.63 6.65
C LEU A 100 -20.11 14.75 5.43
N GLY A 101 -20.61 15.22 4.29
CA GLY A 101 -19.79 15.53 3.12
C GLY A 101 -18.72 16.59 3.42
N ALA A 102 -19.10 17.67 4.12
CA ALA A 102 -18.16 18.71 4.55
C ALA A 102 -17.10 18.18 5.53
N VAL A 103 -17.52 17.40 6.54
CA VAL A 103 -16.60 16.73 7.48
C VAL A 103 -15.62 15.82 6.73
N THR A 104 -16.11 15.06 5.78
CA THR A 104 -15.30 14.16 4.96
C THR A 104 -14.26 14.93 4.14
N SER A 105 -14.64 16.09 3.59
CA SER A 105 -13.71 16.99 2.87
C SER A 105 -12.62 17.51 3.81
N HIS A 106 -12.97 18.01 4.99
CA HIS A 106 -11.98 18.50 5.97
C HIS A 106 -11.01 17.39 6.40
N LEU A 107 -11.50 16.15 6.57
CA LEU A 107 -10.64 15.02 6.88
C LEU A 107 -9.73 14.63 5.71
N GLY A 108 -10.20 14.81 4.47
CA GLY A 108 -9.38 14.67 3.26
C GLY A 108 -8.23 15.68 3.22
N ASP A 109 -8.51 16.95 3.56
CA ASP A 109 -7.47 17.99 3.65
C ASP A 109 -6.42 17.62 4.71
N VAL A 110 -6.85 17.20 5.90
CA VAL A 110 -5.95 16.71 6.95
C VAL A 110 -5.13 15.51 6.49
N LEU A 111 -5.75 14.55 5.80
CA LEU A 111 -5.07 13.37 5.27
C LEU A 111 -3.96 13.76 4.28
N SER A 112 -4.24 14.71 3.38
CA SER A 112 -3.25 15.20 2.41
C SER A 112 -2.01 15.79 3.09
N VAL A 113 -2.18 16.51 4.21
CA VAL A 113 -1.07 17.07 4.99
C VAL A 113 -0.29 15.95 5.68
N LEU A 114 -0.98 14.93 6.21
CA LEU A 114 -0.32 13.77 6.83
C LEU A 114 0.49 12.96 5.80
N GLU A 115 -0.01 12.80 4.58
CA GLU A 115 0.69 12.13 3.47
C GLU A 115 1.94 12.91 3.05
N GLN A 116 1.80 14.23 2.84
CA GLN A 116 2.94 15.11 2.54
C GLN A 116 4.00 15.08 3.64
N GLN A 117 3.60 15.18 4.90
CA GLN A 117 4.52 15.09 6.02
C GLN A 117 5.19 13.72 6.10
N THR A 118 4.45 12.64 5.80
CA THR A 118 5.00 11.28 5.76
C THR A 118 6.05 11.16 4.66
N GLU A 119 5.81 11.71 3.47
CA GLU A 119 6.79 11.71 2.38
C GLU A 119 8.05 12.50 2.76
N ILE A 120 7.90 13.71 3.31
CA ILE A 120 9.03 14.54 3.76
C ILE A 120 9.88 13.77 4.78
N SER A 121 9.24 13.19 5.80
CA SER A 121 9.93 12.41 6.82
C SER A 121 10.57 11.14 6.23
N ALA A 122 9.95 10.48 5.26
CA ALA A 122 10.54 9.35 4.56
C ALA A 122 11.81 9.77 3.81
N ARG A 123 11.75 10.83 3.00
CA ARG A 123 12.91 11.32 2.23
C ARG A 123 14.07 11.76 3.13
N GLN A 124 13.77 12.28 4.32
CA GLN A 124 14.79 12.76 5.24
C GLN A 124 15.45 11.63 6.05
N PHE A 125 14.68 10.61 6.45
CA PHE A 125 15.12 9.63 7.46
C PHE A 125 15.10 8.18 6.98
N ALA A 126 14.70 7.94 5.73
CA ALA A 126 14.70 6.62 5.12
C ALA A 126 15.58 6.54 3.88
N VAL A 127 16.13 5.36 3.63
CA VAL A 127 16.90 5.03 2.44
C VAL A 127 16.30 3.78 1.80
N SER A 128 16.00 3.85 0.50
CA SER A 128 15.71 2.67 -0.31
C SER A 128 17.03 2.05 -0.74
N ASP A 129 17.33 0.84 -0.27
CA ASP A 129 18.58 0.14 -0.58
C ASP A 129 18.25 -1.23 -1.19
N ARG A 130 18.37 -1.34 -2.51
CA ARG A 130 18.23 -2.59 -3.29
C ARG A 130 16.98 -3.40 -2.90
N GLY A 131 15.83 -2.71 -2.81
CA GLY A 131 14.54 -3.33 -2.49
C GLY A 131 14.24 -3.47 -0.99
N ASP A 132 15.14 -3.04 -0.12
CA ASP A 132 14.85 -2.85 1.31
C ASP A 132 14.58 -1.37 1.60
N VAL A 133 13.99 -1.11 2.77
CA VAL A 133 13.85 0.25 3.32
C VAL A 133 14.57 0.30 4.65
N CYS A 134 15.51 1.22 4.79
CA CYS A 134 16.25 1.47 6.04
C CYS A 134 15.80 2.79 6.64
N PHE A 135 15.69 2.84 7.97
CA PHE A 135 15.39 4.06 8.72
C PHE A 135 16.49 4.32 9.75
N ASP A 136 16.91 5.58 9.87
CA ASP A 136 17.72 6.05 11.00
C ASP A 136 16.87 6.09 12.29
N SER A 137 17.43 5.62 13.41
CA SER A 137 16.68 5.52 14.66
C SER A 137 16.35 6.88 15.27
N LEU A 138 17.27 7.86 15.20
CA LEU A 138 17.07 9.19 15.78
C LEU A 138 15.97 9.96 15.02
N GLY A 139 16.08 9.99 13.70
CA GLY A 139 15.16 10.64 12.78
C GLY A 139 13.76 10.05 12.84
N PHE A 140 13.65 8.71 12.83
CA PHE A 140 12.37 8.02 12.98
C PHE A 140 11.72 8.32 14.34
N ASN A 141 12.48 8.20 15.44
CA ASN A 141 11.96 8.42 16.79
C ASN A 141 11.59 9.89 17.06
N ALA A 142 12.19 10.84 16.34
CA ALA A 142 11.84 12.26 16.42
C ALA A 142 10.48 12.56 15.75
N GLN A 143 9.94 11.66 14.93
CA GLN A 143 8.64 11.87 14.28
C GLN A 143 7.47 11.68 15.24
N PRO A 144 6.35 12.41 15.04
CA PRO A 144 5.10 12.12 15.74
C PRO A 144 4.65 10.67 15.53
N ALA A 145 3.99 10.09 16.53
CA ALA A 145 3.59 8.67 16.53
C ALA A 145 2.76 8.25 15.29
N GLU A 146 1.92 9.16 14.77
CA GLU A 146 1.12 8.90 13.56
C GLU A 146 1.99 8.84 12.30
N ILE A 147 3.02 9.69 12.19
CA ILE A 147 3.97 9.66 11.07
C ILE A 147 4.83 8.40 11.16
N GLN A 148 5.32 8.03 12.35
CA GLN A 148 6.02 6.75 12.55
C GLN A 148 5.18 5.56 12.09
N ARG A 149 3.88 5.53 12.48
CA ARG A 149 2.94 4.49 12.07
C ARG A 149 2.80 4.44 10.55
N ARG A 150 2.61 5.59 9.88
CA ARG A 150 2.45 5.68 8.42
C ARG A 150 3.71 5.22 7.69
N LEU A 151 4.88 5.65 8.14
CA LEU A 151 6.17 5.20 7.60
C LEU A 151 6.32 3.67 7.66
N LEU A 152 5.99 3.06 8.82
CA LEU A 152 6.06 1.60 8.98
C LEU A 152 5.05 0.86 8.10
N VAL A 153 3.80 1.33 8.07
CA VAL A 153 2.75 0.73 7.22
C VAL A 153 3.17 0.76 5.76
N HIS A 154 3.59 1.93 5.28
CA HIS A 154 3.95 2.13 3.89
C HIS A 154 5.20 1.31 3.52
N ALA A 155 6.26 1.34 4.34
CA ALA A 155 7.46 0.55 4.08
C ALA A 155 7.20 -0.96 4.09
N ILE A 156 6.39 -1.47 5.03
CA ILE A 156 6.04 -2.89 5.06
C ILE A 156 5.19 -3.26 3.83
N LYS A 157 4.19 -2.45 3.47
CA LYS A 157 3.35 -2.66 2.28
C LYS A 157 4.21 -2.66 1.00
N TRP A 158 5.10 -1.68 0.86
CA TRP A 158 5.97 -1.53 -0.30
C TRP A 158 6.98 -2.68 -0.44
N VAL A 159 7.64 -3.09 0.65
CA VAL A 159 8.59 -4.21 0.64
C VAL A 159 7.89 -5.55 0.39
N SER A 160 6.72 -5.76 1.00
CA SER A 160 5.96 -7.01 0.83
C SER A 160 5.16 -7.10 -0.47
N SER A 161 5.08 -5.99 -1.22
CA SER A 161 4.14 -5.75 -2.30
C SER A 161 2.68 -5.99 -1.95
N ALA A 162 2.32 -6.10 -0.67
CA ALA A 162 0.95 -6.42 -0.29
C ALA A 162 -0.05 -5.37 -0.79
N GLU A 163 -1.26 -5.82 -1.12
CA GLU A 163 -2.35 -4.91 -1.51
C GLU A 163 -2.78 -4.03 -0.32
N TYR A 164 -2.72 -4.59 0.90
CA TYR A 164 -3.09 -3.92 2.14
C TYR A 164 -1.93 -3.92 3.14
N GLY A 165 -1.78 -2.81 3.87
CA GLY A 165 -0.82 -2.72 4.96
C GLY A 165 -1.25 -3.49 6.22
N PRO A 166 -0.31 -3.72 7.16
CA PRO A 166 -0.62 -4.34 8.45
C PRO A 166 -1.57 -3.48 9.30
N ARG A 167 -2.40 -4.13 10.14
CA ARG A 167 -3.43 -3.46 10.96
C ARG A 167 -3.00 -3.30 12.43
N GLY A 168 -3.51 -2.24 13.05
CA GLY A 168 -3.56 -1.93 14.49
C GLY A 168 -2.53 -2.61 15.40
N ARG A 169 -2.92 -3.75 16.00
CA ARG A 169 -2.13 -4.43 17.05
C ARG A 169 -0.73 -4.86 16.56
N ALA A 170 -0.66 -5.42 15.37
CA ALA A 170 0.61 -5.94 14.84
C ALA A 170 1.65 -4.84 14.61
N LEU A 171 1.22 -3.62 14.25
CA LEU A 171 2.11 -2.47 14.13
C LEU A 171 2.66 -2.01 15.48
N LYS A 172 1.81 -2.01 16.52
CA LYS A 172 2.27 -1.66 17.88
C LYS A 172 3.33 -2.65 18.36
N ASP A 173 3.17 -3.93 18.05
CA ASP A 173 4.16 -4.97 18.38
C ASP A 173 5.49 -4.72 17.66
N VAL A 174 5.46 -4.23 16.40
CA VAL A 174 6.67 -3.83 15.66
C VAL A 174 7.32 -2.59 16.27
N GLN A 175 6.55 -1.55 16.59
CA GLN A 175 7.09 -0.35 17.25
C GLN A 175 7.76 -0.69 18.58
N LEU A 176 7.13 -1.56 19.37
CA LEU A 176 7.70 -2.04 20.62
C LEU A 176 8.99 -2.86 20.39
N ALA A 177 9.02 -3.72 19.38
CA ALA A 177 10.21 -4.47 19.02
C ALA A 177 11.36 -3.55 18.60
N ILE A 178 11.09 -2.50 17.80
CA ILE A 178 12.08 -1.48 17.41
C ILE A 178 12.62 -0.76 18.65
N ALA A 179 11.75 -0.32 19.55
CA ALA A 179 12.15 0.35 20.79
C ALA A 179 12.97 -0.55 21.74
N GLN A 180 12.75 -1.86 21.67
CA GLN A 180 13.48 -2.87 22.45
C GLN A 180 14.70 -3.45 21.71
N GLU A 181 15.07 -2.89 20.55
CA GLU A 181 16.18 -3.37 19.71
C GLU A 181 16.05 -4.86 19.31
N ARG A 182 14.82 -5.34 19.14
CA ARG A 182 14.52 -6.72 18.75
C ARG A 182 14.06 -6.82 17.31
N ASN A 183 14.63 -7.79 16.59
CA ASN A 183 14.13 -8.18 15.29
C ASN A 183 12.72 -8.75 15.38
N VAL A 184 11.91 -8.51 14.36
CA VAL A 184 10.52 -9.00 14.29
C VAL A 184 10.13 -9.26 12.83
N THR A 185 9.19 -10.17 12.61
CA THR A 185 8.57 -10.41 11.31
C THR A 185 7.16 -9.85 11.30
N LEU A 186 6.78 -9.18 10.21
CA LEU A 186 5.39 -8.76 10.00
C LEU A 186 5.08 -8.70 8.50
N HIS A 187 3.95 -9.29 8.12
CA HIS A 187 3.36 -9.12 6.79
C HIS A 187 4.31 -9.53 5.64
N GLY A 188 5.07 -10.61 5.81
CA GLY A 188 6.03 -11.09 4.82
C GLY A 188 7.30 -10.25 4.72
N CYS A 189 7.64 -9.52 5.79
CA CYS A 189 8.87 -8.77 5.94
C CYS A 189 9.58 -9.13 7.25
N HIS A 190 10.91 -9.03 7.24
CA HIS A 190 11.73 -8.92 8.44
C HIS A 190 12.04 -7.46 8.73
N VAL A 191 11.88 -7.07 10.00
CA VAL A 191 12.40 -5.81 10.55
C VAL A 191 13.66 -6.16 11.34
N LEU A 192 14.82 -5.83 10.77
CA LEU A 192 16.13 -6.04 11.37
C LEU A 192 16.55 -4.77 12.09
N VAL A 193 16.54 -4.80 13.42
CA VAL A 193 16.80 -3.65 14.27
C VAL A 193 18.26 -3.65 14.73
N LYS A 194 18.89 -2.48 14.66
CA LYS A 194 20.21 -2.17 15.20
C LYS A 194 20.11 -0.86 15.97
N LYS A 195 21.13 -0.56 16.78
CA LYS A 195 21.17 0.69 17.58
C LYS A 195 20.99 1.97 16.73
N ALA A 196 21.62 2.02 15.56
CA ALA A 196 21.60 3.18 14.66
C ALA A 196 20.33 3.28 13.80
N GLY A 197 19.45 2.27 13.81
CA GLY A 197 18.33 2.22 12.88
C GLY A 197 17.83 0.81 12.62
N PHE A 198 16.85 0.70 11.74
CA PHE A 198 16.29 -0.61 11.38
C PHE A 198 16.12 -0.73 9.86
N ARG A 199 16.13 -1.96 9.39
CA ARG A 199 15.93 -2.32 7.98
C ARG A 199 14.71 -3.21 7.84
N ILE A 200 13.82 -2.84 6.95
CA ILE A 200 12.68 -3.66 6.53
C ILE A 200 13.07 -4.34 5.22
N THR A 201 13.09 -5.66 5.24
CA THR A 201 13.47 -6.49 4.10
C THR A 201 12.44 -7.59 3.87
N ARG A 202 12.40 -8.13 2.65
CA ARG A 202 11.49 -9.21 2.27
C ARG A 202 11.79 -10.48 3.05
N GLU A 203 10.75 -11.19 3.50
CA GLU A 203 10.91 -12.47 4.18
C GLU A 203 11.04 -13.62 3.17
N LEU A 204 12.07 -14.47 3.32
CA LEU A 204 12.26 -15.63 2.44
C LEU A 204 11.03 -16.53 2.43
N GLN A 205 10.43 -16.80 3.59
CA GLN A 205 9.27 -17.69 3.68
C GLN A 205 8.05 -17.15 2.89
N ALA A 206 7.93 -15.82 2.73
CA ALA A 206 6.86 -15.21 1.95
C ALA A 206 7.04 -15.41 0.43
N VAL A 207 8.29 -15.52 -0.04
CA VAL A 207 8.62 -15.67 -1.47
C VAL A 207 9.12 -17.07 -1.84
N ARG A 208 9.23 -17.99 -0.87
CA ARG A 208 9.87 -19.31 -1.03
C ARG A 208 9.34 -20.13 -2.20
N GLN A 209 8.04 -20.02 -2.48
CA GLN A 209 7.35 -20.77 -3.54
C GLN A 209 7.18 -19.95 -4.83
N MET A 210 7.57 -18.67 -4.84
CA MET A 210 7.40 -17.80 -5.99
C MET A 210 8.49 -18.08 -7.02
N HIS A 211 8.05 -18.45 -8.22
CA HIS A 211 8.90 -18.60 -9.38
C HIS A 211 8.17 -18.11 -10.63
N CYS A 212 8.92 -17.59 -11.59
CA CYS A 212 8.39 -17.18 -12.89
C CYS A 212 9.47 -17.33 -13.97
N ALA A 213 9.08 -17.28 -15.23
CA ALA A 213 10.04 -17.25 -16.33
C ALA A 213 10.97 -16.03 -16.21
N ALA A 214 12.21 -16.16 -16.69
CA ALA A 214 13.25 -15.16 -16.44
C ALA A 214 12.99 -13.79 -17.09
N ASP A 215 12.06 -13.69 -18.04
CA ASP A 215 11.62 -12.48 -18.73
C ASP A 215 10.38 -11.82 -18.08
N LEU A 216 9.84 -12.38 -17.00
CA LEU A 216 8.69 -11.85 -16.27
C LEU A 216 9.10 -11.09 -15.01
N ILE A 217 8.16 -10.29 -14.48
CA ILE A 217 8.34 -9.59 -13.20
C ILE A 217 8.18 -10.57 -12.04
N TRP A 218 9.16 -10.63 -11.15
CA TRP A 218 9.15 -11.46 -9.95
C TRP A 218 8.78 -10.66 -8.69
N ASP A 219 8.02 -11.29 -7.77
CA ASP A 219 7.46 -10.69 -6.54
C ASP A 219 6.71 -9.35 -6.78
N ARG A 220 6.24 -9.09 -8.02
CA ARG A 220 5.67 -7.80 -8.48
C ARG A 220 6.61 -6.59 -8.33
N ARG A 221 7.92 -6.82 -8.17
CA ARG A 221 8.90 -5.78 -7.86
C ARG A 221 10.11 -5.82 -8.76
N TRP A 222 10.52 -7.00 -9.19
CA TRP A 222 11.83 -7.21 -9.77
C TRP A 222 11.74 -7.55 -11.24
N HIS A 223 12.49 -6.79 -12.04
CA HIS A 223 12.83 -7.14 -13.41
C HIS A 223 14.31 -7.54 -13.45
N LEU A 224 14.59 -8.70 -14.04
CA LEU A 224 15.96 -9.18 -14.21
C LEU A 224 16.31 -9.17 -15.69
N SER A 225 17.26 -8.33 -16.06
CA SER A 225 17.76 -8.20 -17.42
C SER A 225 19.09 -8.95 -17.55
N GLY A 226 19.25 -9.73 -18.61
CA GLY A 226 20.47 -10.51 -18.83
C GLY A 226 20.39 -11.42 -20.05
N PRO A 227 21.35 -12.36 -20.21
CA PRO A 227 21.36 -13.33 -21.30
C PRO A 227 20.27 -14.39 -21.09
N HIS A 228 19.03 -14.03 -21.40
CA HIS A 228 17.88 -14.93 -21.33
C HIS A 228 18.13 -16.17 -22.20
N GLY A 229 17.86 -17.33 -21.63
CA GLY A 229 17.97 -18.64 -22.28
C GLY A 229 16.79 -19.53 -21.93
N SER A 230 16.54 -20.53 -22.76
CA SER A 230 15.46 -21.49 -22.55
C SER A 230 15.60 -22.23 -21.21
N GLY A 231 14.50 -22.36 -20.46
CA GLY A 231 14.47 -23.09 -19.19
C GLY A 231 15.01 -22.33 -17.97
N GLN A 232 15.39 -21.06 -18.14
CA GLN A 232 15.74 -20.19 -17.02
C GLN A 232 14.48 -19.63 -16.34
N HIS A 233 14.53 -19.53 -15.01
CA HIS A 233 13.45 -18.97 -14.21
C HIS A 233 14.01 -18.12 -13.06
N ILE A 234 13.22 -17.16 -12.57
CA ILE A 234 13.53 -16.38 -11.38
C ILE A 234 12.88 -17.03 -10.17
N ALA A 235 13.63 -17.17 -9.09
CA ALA A 235 13.17 -17.65 -7.79
C ALA A 235 13.98 -16.96 -6.67
N PRO A 236 13.59 -17.07 -5.38
CA PRO A 236 14.40 -16.51 -4.31
C PRO A 236 15.77 -17.22 -4.25
N LEU A 237 16.82 -16.48 -3.91
CA LEU A 237 18.18 -17.02 -3.81
C LEU A 237 18.28 -18.18 -2.81
N GLY A 238 17.62 -18.03 -1.65
CA GLY A 238 17.58 -19.05 -0.62
C GLY A 238 18.96 -19.51 -0.11
N GLU A 239 18.93 -20.52 0.75
CA GLU A 239 20.15 -21.03 1.42
C GLU A 239 21.12 -21.72 0.46
N ILE A 240 20.56 -22.45 -0.51
CA ILE A 240 21.35 -23.20 -1.50
C ILE A 240 22.06 -22.22 -2.43
N GLY A 241 21.36 -21.22 -2.97
CA GLY A 241 21.94 -20.26 -3.88
C GLY A 241 22.98 -19.38 -3.20
N LEU A 242 22.72 -18.93 -1.96
CA LEU A 242 23.68 -18.08 -1.25
C LEU A 242 25.02 -18.80 -0.99
N LYS A 243 25.01 -20.13 -0.77
CA LYS A 243 26.25 -20.92 -0.65
C LYS A 243 27.08 -20.93 -1.93
N SER A 244 26.45 -20.79 -3.09
CA SER A 244 27.13 -20.69 -4.40
C SER A 244 27.65 -19.28 -4.70
N CYS A 245 27.44 -18.29 -3.82
CA CYS A 245 27.91 -16.91 -3.98
C CYS A 245 29.14 -16.65 -3.07
N PRO A 246 30.39 -16.96 -3.48
CA PRO A 246 31.55 -16.92 -2.57
C PRO A 246 31.82 -15.56 -1.93
N HIS A 247 31.48 -14.47 -2.64
CA HIS A 247 31.75 -13.09 -2.22
C HIS A 247 30.51 -12.38 -1.68
N TRP A 248 29.42 -13.09 -1.34
CA TRP A 248 28.20 -12.44 -0.85
C TRP A 248 28.44 -11.56 0.39
N ARG A 249 29.43 -11.90 1.22
CA ARG A 249 29.80 -11.12 2.43
C ARG A 249 30.47 -9.78 2.15
N SER A 250 31.05 -9.59 0.96
CA SER A 250 31.57 -8.28 0.57
C SER A 250 30.47 -7.39 0.00
N VAL A 251 29.29 -7.94 -0.26
CA VAL A 251 28.10 -7.14 -0.54
C VAL A 251 27.60 -6.59 0.79
N ASP A 252 27.45 -5.27 0.87
CA ASP A 252 26.90 -4.59 2.04
C ASP A 252 25.38 -4.79 2.15
N LEU A 253 24.94 -6.04 2.30
CA LEU A 253 23.57 -6.45 2.56
C LEU A 253 23.52 -7.51 3.66
N PRO A 254 22.52 -7.46 4.55
CA PRO A 254 22.29 -8.54 5.49
C PRO A 254 21.97 -9.85 4.76
N ARG A 255 22.46 -10.95 5.34
CA ARG A 255 22.14 -12.30 4.87
C ARG A 255 20.64 -12.53 4.65
N VAL A 256 19.80 -12.03 5.55
CA VAL A 256 18.34 -12.19 5.47
C VAL A 256 17.77 -11.52 4.21
N SER A 257 18.27 -10.33 3.86
CA SER A 257 17.90 -9.63 2.61
C SER A 257 18.31 -10.44 1.38
N LEU A 258 19.53 -10.97 1.38
CA LEU A 258 20.05 -11.76 0.26
C LEU A 258 19.27 -13.05 0.04
N LEU A 259 18.89 -13.75 1.11
CA LEU A 259 18.12 -14.98 0.98
C LEU A 259 16.79 -14.78 0.24
N ALA A 260 16.11 -13.66 0.50
CA ALA A 260 14.84 -13.32 -0.14
C ALA A 260 15.01 -12.56 -1.47
N SER A 261 16.24 -12.27 -1.90
CA SER A 261 16.52 -11.55 -3.15
C SER A 261 16.26 -12.43 -4.38
N PRO A 262 15.90 -11.84 -5.54
CA PRO A 262 15.73 -12.59 -6.77
C PRO A 262 17.06 -13.17 -7.27
N ALA A 263 17.00 -14.39 -7.78
CA ALA A 263 18.08 -15.07 -8.46
C ALA A 263 17.57 -15.80 -9.70
N VAL A 264 18.44 -15.99 -10.68
CA VAL A 264 18.16 -16.73 -11.91
C VAL A 264 18.68 -18.15 -11.77
N TRP A 265 17.83 -19.10 -12.15
CA TRP A 265 18.06 -20.54 -12.01
C TRP A 265 17.81 -21.25 -13.33
N HIS A 266 18.48 -22.37 -13.55
CA HIS A 266 18.17 -23.33 -14.60
C HIS A 266 18.09 -24.72 -13.96
N GLY A 267 16.88 -25.27 -13.84
CA GLY A 267 16.65 -26.39 -12.91
C GLY A 267 17.07 -26.00 -11.48
N GLU A 268 17.93 -26.78 -10.85
CA GLU A 268 18.47 -26.48 -9.51
C GLU A 268 19.80 -25.69 -9.55
N ALA A 269 20.35 -25.41 -10.74
CA ALA A 269 21.61 -24.71 -10.87
C ALA A 269 21.42 -23.19 -10.81
N LEU A 270 22.16 -22.53 -9.92
CA LEU A 270 22.20 -21.07 -9.85
C LEU A 270 22.94 -20.50 -11.06
N ILE A 271 22.27 -19.66 -11.84
CA ILE A 271 22.83 -18.96 -12.99
C ILE A 271 23.35 -17.58 -12.60
N ALA A 272 22.57 -16.83 -11.80
CA ALA A 272 22.93 -15.49 -11.36
C ALA A 272 22.21 -15.09 -10.07
N ALA A 273 22.87 -14.31 -9.24
CA ALA A 273 22.33 -13.63 -8.08
C ALA A 273 22.92 -12.21 -8.01
N PRO A 274 22.43 -11.26 -8.83
CA PRO A 274 23.04 -9.93 -8.96
C PRO A 274 23.18 -9.20 -7.62
N LEU A 275 22.15 -9.28 -6.77
CA LEU A 275 22.18 -8.64 -5.44
C LEU A 275 23.13 -9.32 -4.45
N ALA A 276 23.57 -10.55 -4.70
CA ALA A 276 24.56 -11.27 -3.89
C ALA A 276 25.98 -11.21 -4.47
N GLY A 277 26.22 -10.35 -5.48
CA GLY A 277 27.53 -10.18 -6.10
C GLY A 277 27.90 -11.27 -7.11
N PHE A 278 26.96 -12.13 -7.48
CA PHE A 278 27.13 -13.18 -8.49
C PHE A 278 26.33 -12.83 -9.75
N ALA A 279 26.66 -11.72 -10.41
CA ALA A 279 25.83 -11.16 -11.48
C ALA A 279 25.82 -12.00 -12.77
N ASN A 280 26.97 -12.53 -13.20
CA ASN A 280 27.07 -13.37 -14.41
C ASN A 280 26.38 -12.76 -15.66
N GLY A 281 26.52 -11.44 -15.87
CA GLY A 281 25.88 -10.72 -16.97
C GLY A 281 24.41 -10.34 -16.74
N TRP A 282 23.85 -10.61 -15.57
CA TRP A 282 22.51 -10.21 -15.16
C TRP A 282 22.51 -8.99 -14.25
N ALA A 283 21.49 -8.15 -14.38
CA ALA A 283 21.15 -7.09 -13.45
C ALA A 283 19.77 -7.35 -12.84
N ALA A 284 19.54 -6.86 -11.62
CA ALA A 284 18.25 -6.92 -10.94
C ALA A 284 17.82 -5.50 -10.56
N GLU A 285 16.67 -5.08 -11.07
CA GLU A 285 16.16 -3.72 -10.91
C GLU A 285 14.72 -3.74 -10.41
N LEU A 286 14.37 -2.73 -9.61
CA LEU A 286 12.99 -2.52 -9.20
C LEU A 286 12.21 -1.94 -10.39
N VAL A 287 11.06 -2.54 -10.71
CA VAL A 287 10.21 -2.14 -11.86
C VAL A 287 9.85 -0.66 -11.84
N ASN A 288 9.57 -0.11 -10.65
CA ASN A 288 9.23 1.30 -10.49
C ASN A 288 10.43 2.18 -10.05
N GLY A 289 11.64 1.60 -9.97
CA GLY A 289 12.83 2.27 -9.46
C GLY A 289 12.87 2.42 -7.94
N ALA A 290 14.01 2.87 -7.42
CA ALA A 290 14.24 3.05 -5.98
C ALA A 290 13.45 4.23 -5.38
N ASP A 291 13.26 5.30 -6.16
CA ASP A 291 12.52 6.50 -5.70
C ASP A 291 11.01 6.24 -5.51
N HIS A 292 10.48 5.16 -6.11
CA HIS A 292 9.07 4.79 -5.99
C HIS A 292 8.59 4.63 -4.55
N PHE A 293 9.47 4.19 -3.64
CA PHE A 293 9.14 4.13 -2.22
C PHE A 293 8.68 5.50 -1.69
N PHE A 294 9.30 6.59 -2.10
CA PHE A 294 8.92 7.92 -1.64
C PHE A 294 7.70 8.45 -2.39
N THR A 295 7.69 8.36 -3.73
CA THR A 295 6.61 8.92 -4.54
C THR A 295 5.28 8.20 -4.35
N SER A 296 5.30 6.92 -4.00
CA SER A 296 4.07 6.14 -3.78
C SER A 296 3.33 6.49 -2.48
N ILE A 297 3.96 7.23 -1.55
CA ILE A 297 3.29 7.72 -0.33
C ILE A 297 2.12 8.65 -0.67
N LEU A 298 2.27 9.49 -1.70
CA LEU A 298 1.23 10.43 -2.14
C LEU A 298 0.19 9.80 -3.08
N SER A 299 0.35 8.52 -3.41
CA SER A 299 -0.46 7.82 -4.42
C SER A 299 -1.27 6.64 -3.85
N ASP A 300 -1.16 6.38 -2.54
CA ASP A 300 -1.78 5.25 -1.83
C ASP A 300 -3.25 5.51 -1.45
#